data_AF-A0A712HRE1-F1
#
_entry.id   AF-A0A712HRE1-F1
#
_cell.length_a   1.000
_cell.length_b   1.000
_cell.length_c   1.000
_cell.angle_alpha   90.00
_cell.angle_beta   90.00
_cell.angle_gamma   90.00
#
_symmetry.space_group_name_H-M   'P 1'
#
loop_
_entity.id
_entity.type
_entity.pdbx_description
1 polymer ?
#
loop_
_entity_poly.entity_id
_entity_poly.type
_entity_poly.pdbx_seq_one_letter_code
_entity_poly.pdbx_strand_id
1 'polypeptide(L)'
;MAYTTFSQTKNDQLKEPMFFGQPVNVARYDQQKYDIFEKLIEKQLSFFWRPEEVDVSRDRIDYQALPEHEKHIFISNLKYQTLLDSIQGRSPNVALLPLISIPELETWVETWAFSETIHSRSYTHIIR
;
A
#
# COMPACT_ATOMS: atom_id res chain seq x y z
N MET A 1 -1.13 2.51 27.30
CA MET A 1 -1.63 3.86 26.97
C MET A 1 -2.72 3.71 25.92
N ALA A 2 -3.78 4.51 25.97
CA ALA A 2 -4.76 4.57 24.90
C ALA A 2 -4.12 5.23 23.66
N TYR A 3 -4.53 4.82 22.45
CA TYR A 3 -4.13 5.48 21.21
C TYR A 3 -4.64 6.94 21.19
N THR A 4 -3.85 7.84 20.61
CA THR A 4 -4.25 9.23 20.34
C THR A 4 -3.87 9.58 18.91
N THR A 5 -4.76 10.26 18.19
CA THR A 5 -4.50 10.75 16.83
C THR A 5 -3.59 11.97 16.82
N PHE A 6 -3.42 12.65 17.97
CA PHE A 6 -2.51 13.78 18.09
C PHE A 6 -1.98 13.86 19.53
N SER A 7 -0.72 13.45 19.72
CA SER A 7 -0.05 13.62 21.01
C SER A 7 0.35 15.09 21.23
N GLN A 8 -0.13 15.68 22.32
CA GLN A 8 0.19 17.08 22.71
C GLN A 8 1.62 17.24 23.25
N THR A 9 2.27 16.14 23.65
CA THR A 9 3.64 16.18 24.16
C THR A 9 4.62 16.47 23.02
N LYS A 10 5.40 17.54 23.16
CA LYS A 10 6.52 17.81 22.26
C LYS A 10 7.62 16.76 22.49
N ASN A 11 7.89 15.93 21.50
CA ASN A 11 8.94 14.91 21.50
C ASN A 11 9.95 15.14 20.37
N ASP A 12 11.07 14.40 20.41
CA ASP A 12 12.08 14.37 19.36
C ASP A 12 11.89 13.12 18.50
N GLN A 13 11.24 13.28 17.35
CA GLN A 13 10.88 12.18 16.44
C GLN A 13 12.11 11.41 15.92
N LEU A 14 13.29 12.03 15.89
CA LEU A 14 14.54 11.35 15.49
C LEU A 14 15.04 10.35 16.54
N LYS A 15 14.51 10.41 17.76
CA LYS A 15 14.87 9.52 18.87
C LYS A 15 13.83 8.47 19.17
N GLU A 16 12.57 8.65 18.77
CA GLU A 16 11.51 7.65 18.93
C GLU A 16 11.85 6.32 18.23
N PRO A 17 11.46 5.16 18.79
CA PRO A 17 11.53 3.89 18.06
C PRO A 17 10.60 3.92 16.85
N MET A 18 10.76 2.98 15.91
CA MET A 18 9.82 2.85 14.77
C MET A 18 8.39 2.58 15.25
N PHE A 19 8.27 1.74 16.27
CA PHE A 19 7.00 1.30 16.83
C PHE A 19 6.99 1.42 18.36
N PHE A 20 5.78 1.51 18.91
CA PHE A 20 5.46 1.53 20.34
C PHE A 20 6.05 2.70 21.13
N GLY A 21 6.53 3.75 20.45
CA GLY A 21 6.87 5.03 21.05
C GLY A 21 5.66 5.95 21.22
N GLN A 22 5.89 7.24 21.29
CA GLN A 22 4.80 8.23 21.30
C GLN A 22 4.10 8.25 19.92
N PRO A 23 2.75 8.18 19.84
CA PRO A 23 2.04 8.35 18.58
C PRO A 23 2.43 9.64 17.86
N VAL A 24 2.55 9.56 16.53
CA VAL A 24 2.93 10.69 15.69
C VAL A 24 1.93 11.84 15.87
N ASN A 25 2.45 13.06 15.90
CA ASN A 25 1.65 14.28 15.99
C ASN A 25 1.80 15.15 14.74
N VAL A 26 2.99 15.70 14.51
CA VAL A 26 3.30 16.49 13.32
C VAL A 26 3.85 15.55 12.25
N ALA A 27 3.13 15.44 11.13
CA ALA A 27 3.66 14.87 9.89
C ALA A 27 4.59 15.88 9.23
N ARG A 28 5.89 15.59 9.22
CA ARG A 28 6.95 16.41 8.62
C ARG A 28 7.94 15.52 7.89
N TYR A 29 8.54 16.04 6.82
CA TYR A 29 9.37 15.28 5.87
C TYR A 29 10.69 15.99 5.53
N ASP A 30 11.04 17.03 6.28
CA ASP A 30 12.30 17.76 6.15
C ASP A 30 13.49 17.03 6.82
N GLN A 31 13.22 16.03 7.65
CA GLN A 31 14.20 15.18 8.32
C GLN A 31 13.59 13.81 8.63
N GLN A 32 14.42 12.76 8.66
CA GLN A 32 14.01 11.40 8.96
C GLN A 32 14.99 10.76 9.95
N LYS A 33 14.47 9.90 10.84
CA LYS A 33 15.30 8.95 11.58
C LYS A 33 15.84 7.87 10.63
N TYR A 34 15.00 7.40 9.71
CA TYR A 34 15.35 6.42 8.69
C TYR A 34 14.95 6.90 7.29
N ASP A 35 15.93 7.42 6.55
CA ASP A 35 15.75 8.01 5.22
C ASP A 35 15.19 7.05 4.16
N ILE A 36 15.29 5.74 4.39
CA ILE A 36 14.76 4.72 3.47
C ILE A 36 13.25 4.84 3.28
N PHE A 37 12.49 5.22 4.31
CA PHE A 37 11.04 5.33 4.18
C PHE A 37 10.65 6.52 3.31
N GLU A 38 11.35 7.66 3.44
CA GLU A 38 11.17 8.81 2.54
C GLU A 38 11.52 8.43 1.09
N LYS A 39 12.65 7.76 0.88
CA LYS A 39 13.04 7.29 -0.46
C LYS A 39 12.01 6.35 -1.07
N LEU A 40 11.37 5.50 -0.27
CA LEU A 40 10.31 4.61 -0.72
C LEU A 40 9.02 5.37 -1.05
N ILE A 41 8.65 6.37 -0.24
CA ILE A 41 7.51 7.26 -0.50
C ILE A 41 7.72 7.98 -1.85
N GLU A 42 8.84 8.69 -2.02
CA GLU A 42 9.14 9.42 -3.25
C GLU A 42 9.13 8.49 -4.47
N LYS A 43 9.73 7.31 -4.33
CA LYS A 43 9.75 6.31 -5.41
C LYS A 43 8.36 5.80 -5.73
N GLN A 44 7.54 5.47 -4.73
CA GLN A 44 6.18 4.96 -4.94
C GLN A 44 5.27 6.00 -5.57
N LEU A 45 5.41 7.28 -5.19
CA LEU A 45 4.72 8.40 -5.82
C LEU A 45 5.18 8.59 -7.27
N SER A 46 6.49 8.47 -7.54
CA SER A 46 7.03 8.54 -8.91
C SER A 46 6.52 7.43 -9.83
N PHE A 47 6.04 6.32 -9.25
CA PHE A 47 5.46 5.19 -9.95
C PHE A 47 3.95 5.27 -10.08
N PHE A 48 3.30 6.35 -9.67
CA PHE A 48 1.85 6.46 -9.78
C PHE A 48 1.37 6.16 -11.21
N TRP A 49 0.43 5.22 -11.32
CA TRP A 49 -0.17 4.76 -12.56
C TRP A 49 -1.65 4.48 -12.34
N ARG A 50 -2.41 4.43 -13.43
CA ARG A 50 -3.85 4.19 -13.40
C ARG A 50 -4.20 2.98 -14.25
N PRO A 51 -4.91 1.97 -13.71
CA PRO A 51 -5.19 0.76 -14.48
C PRO A 51 -5.98 1.01 -15.76
N GLU A 52 -6.87 2.00 -15.74
CA GLU A 52 -7.73 2.31 -16.88
C GLU A 52 -6.96 2.89 -18.08
N GLU A 53 -5.69 3.26 -17.91
CA GLU A 53 -4.79 3.75 -18.97
C GLU A 53 -4.09 2.59 -19.72
N VAL A 54 -4.24 1.34 -19.24
CA VAL A 54 -3.75 0.13 -19.91
C VAL A 54 -4.88 -0.51 -20.71
N ASP A 55 -4.66 -0.68 -22.01
CA ASP A 55 -5.60 -1.37 -22.90
C ASP A 55 -5.52 -2.90 -22.69
N VAL A 56 -6.65 -3.47 -22.22
CA VAL A 56 -6.85 -4.92 -21.98
C VAL A 56 -7.92 -5.50 -22.91
N SER A 57 -8.28 -4.79 -23.98
CA SER A 57 -9.40 -5.18 -24.86
C SER A 57 -9.18 -6.53 -25.57
N ARG A 58 -7.91 -6.87 -25.88
CA ARG A 58 -7.55 -8.12 -26.55
C ARG A 58 -7.57 -9.33 -25.62
N ASP A 59 -7.31 -9.14 -24.33
CA ASP A 59 -7.23 -10.20 -23.34
C ASP A 59 -8.50 -11.05 -23.26
N ARG A 60 -9.66 -10.46 -23.55
CA ARG A 60 -10.93 -11.21 -23.62
C ARG A 60 -10.91 -12.28 -24.71
N ILE A 61 -10.42 -11.94 -25.90
CA ILE A 61 -10.34 -12.87 -27.03
C ILE A 61 -9.30 -13.93 -26.74
N ASP A 62 -8.13 -13.51 -26.25
CA ASP A 62 -7.02 -14.40 -25.93
C ASP A 62 -7.42 -15.39 -24.83
N TYR A 63 -8.04 -14.91 -23.75
CA TYR A 63 -8.54 -15.77 -22.67
C TYR A 63 -9.58 -16.79 -23.17
N GLN A 64 -10.50 -16.41 -24.06
CA GLN A 64 -11.48 -17.34 -24.62
C GLN A 64 -10.84 -18.42 -25.51
N ALA A 65 -9.75 -18.08 -26.20
CA ALA A 65 -9.00 -18.99 -27.06
C ALA A 65 -8.10 -19.97 -26.29
N LEU A 66 -7.81 -19.71 -25.00
CA LEU A 66 -7.00 -20.60 -24.18
C LEU A 66 -7.65 -21.99 -24.02
N PRO A 67 -6.83 -23.07 -24.00
CA PRO A 67 -7.26 -24.38 -23.51
C PRO A 67 -7.81 -24.28 -22.08
N GLU A 68 -8.75 -25.17 -21.72
CA GLU A 68 -9.44 -25.10 -20.42
C GLU A 68 -8.48 -25.14 -19.21
N HIS A 69 -7.42 -25.93 -19.29
CA HIS A 69 -6.42 -25.99 -18.22
C HIS A 69 -5.61 -24.70 -18.09
N GLU A 70 -5.36 -23.98 -19.20
CA GLU A 70 -4.69 -22.68 -19.17
C GLU A 70 -5.62 -21.58 -18.63
N LYS A 71 -6.91 -21.61 -18.98
CA LYS A 71 -7.94 -20.75 -18.35
C LYS A 71 -7.95 -20.95 -16.83
N HIS A 72 -7.95 -22.21 -16.39
CA HIS A 72 -7.91 -22.54 -14.97
C HIS A 72 -6.66 -21.97 -14.29
N ILE A 73 -5.47 -22.12 -14.88
CA ILE A 73 -4.23 -21.55 -14.36
C ILE A 73 -4.33 -20.03 -14.25
N PHE A 74 -4.70 -19.36 -15.34
CA PHE A 74 -4.79 -17.90 -15.41
C PHE A 74 -5.75 -17.34 -14.35
N ILE A 75 -6.98 -17.86 -14.31
CA ILE A 75 -8.01 -17.31 -13.42
C ILE A 75 -7.75 -17.66 -11.95
N SER A 76 -7.15 -18.82 -11.66
CA SER A 76 -6.82 -19.20 -10.29
C SER A 76 -5.70 -18.32 -9.73
N ASN A 77 -4.67 -18.04 -10.54
CA ASN A 77 -3.62 -17.09 -10.20
C ASN A 77 -4.20 -15.69 -9.94
N LEU A 78 -5.02 -15.17 -10.87
CA LEU A 78 -5.61 -13.83 -10.77
C LEU A 78 -6.53 -13.69 -9.54
N LYS A 79 -7.31 -14.71 -9.21
CA LYS A 79 -8.14 -14.75 -7.99
C LYS A 79 -7.29 -14.66 -6.73
N TYR A 80 -6.17 -15.37 -6.68
CA TYR A 80 -5.30 -15.36 -5.52
C TYR A 80 -4.60 -14.01 -5.34
N GLN A 81 -4.13 -13.40 -6.43
CA GLN A 81 -3.61 -12.03 -6.41
C GLN A 81 -4.66 -11.03 -5.89
N THR A 82 -5.89 -11.12 -6.37
CA THR A 82 -7.01 -10.26 -5.93
C THR A 82 -7.28 -10.42 -4.43
N LEU A 83 -7.23 -11.66 -3.91
CA LEU A 83 -7.38 -11.95 -2.49
C LEU A 83 -6.28 -11.29 -1.65
N LEU A 84 -5.02 -11.41 -2.08
CA LEU A 84 -3.88 -10.85 -1.35
C LEU A 84 -3.93 -9.32 -1.31
N ASP A 85 -4.13 -8.66 -2.45
CA ASP A 85 -4.14 -7.19 -2.49
C ASP A 85 -5.40 -6.61 -1.82
N SER A 86 -6.49 -7.37 -1.76
CA SER A 86 -7.63 -7.02 -0.91
C SER A 86 -7.23 -6.93 0.56
N ILE A 87 -6.42 -7.86 1.05
CA ILE A 87 -5.90 -7.84 2.43
C ILE A 87 -4.88 -6.71 2.59
N GLN A 88 -3.96 -6.56 1.65
CA GLN A 88 -2.88 -5.57 1.69
C GLN A 88 -3.36 -4.13 1.56
N GLY A 89 -4.48 -3.87 0.87
CA GLY A 89 -5.06 -2.53 0.77
C GLY A 89 -5.62 -1.98 2.09
N ARG A 90 -5.77 -2.81 3.13
CA ARG A 90 -6.29 -2.37 4.45
C ARG A 90 -5.42 -2.77 5.63
N SER A 91 -4.80 -3.95 5.58
CA SER A 91 -4.16 -4.56 6.75
C SER A 91 -2.95 -3.77 7.26
N PRO A 92 -2.05 -3.24 6.41
CA PRO A 92 -0.95 -2.39 6.87
C PRO A 92 -1.45 -1.19 7.66
N ASN A 93 -2.47 -0.47 7.16
CA ASN A 93 -3.05 0.68 7.86
C ASN A 93 -3.66 0.28 9.20
N VAL A 94 -4.53 -0.75 9.21
CA VAL A 94 -5.24 -1.16 10.42
C VAL A 94 -4.30 -1.75 11.48
N ALA A 95 -3.28 -2.50 11.05
CA ALA A 95 -2.39 -3.21 11.96
C ALA A 95 -1.22 -2.35 12.46
N LEU A 96 -0.69 -1.44 11.63
CA LEU A 96 0.57 -0.75 11.92
C LEU A 96 0.39 0.70 12.37
N LEU A 97 -0.54 1.48 11.80
CA LEU A 97 -0.70 2.91 12.15
C LEU A 97 -0.89 3.15 13.65
N PRO A 98 -1.68 2.33 14.40
CA PRO A 98 -1.83 2.54 15.84
C PRO A 98 -0.54 2.32 16.66
N LEU A 99 0.50 1.75 16.04
CA LEU A 99 1.74 1.34 16.68
C LEU A 99 2.93 2.19 16.26
N ILE A 100 2.84 2.97 15.18
CA ILE A 100 3.97 3.74 14.64
C ILE A 100 4.24 4.98 15.48
N SER A 101 5.52 5.33 15.62
CA SER A 101 5.98 6.48 16.42
C SER A 101 6.95 7.41 15.69
N ILE A 102 7.16 7.23 14.39
CA ILE A 102 7.95 8.14 13.53
C ILE A 102 7.20 8.49 12.24
N PRO A 103 7.26 9.76 11.78
CA PRO A 103 6.40 10.25 10.70
C PRO A 103 6.69 9.63 9.34
N GLU A 104 7.96 9.38 9.00
CA GLU A 104 8.33 8.82 7.70
C GLU A 104 7.81 7.39 7.51
N LEU A 105 7.73 6.60 8.58
CA LEU A 105 7.18 5.25 8.54
C LEU A 105 5.65 5.27 8.47
N GLU A 106 5.01 6.19 9.20
CA GLU A 106 3.55 6.35 9.19
C GLU A 106 3.07 6.65 7.78
N THR A 107 3.67 7.65 7.14
CA THR A 107 3.33 8.04 5.77
C THR A 107 3.71 6.97 4.75
N TRP A 108 4.81 6.22 4.97
CA TRP A 108 5.16 5.11 4.09
C TRP A 108 4.08 4.02 4.12
N VAL A 109 3.59 3.63 5.30
CA VAL A 109 2.54 2.61 5.42
C VAL A 109 1.25 3.03 4.71
N GLU A 110 0.85 4.29 4.81
CA GLU A 110 -0.31 4.81 4.09
C GLU A 110 -0.10 4.83 2.57
N THR A 111 1.08 5.28 2.13
CA THR A 111 1.46 5.32 0.70
C THR A 111 1.49 3.92 0.11
N TRP A 112 2.03 2.96 0.84
CA TRP A 112 2.03 1.55 0.49
C TRP A 112 0.61 1.02 0.39
N ALA A 113 -0.20 1.13 1.45
CA ALA A 113 -1.57 0.61 1.44
C ALA A 113 -2.40 1.24 0.31
N PHE A 114 -2.23 2.54 0.04
CA PHE A 114 -2.84 3.21 -1.11
C PHE A 114 -2.45 2.54 -2.43
N SER A 115 -1.16 2.26 -2.67
CA SER A 115 -0.72 1.58 -3.89
C SER A 115 -1.33 0.18 -4.06
N GLU A 116 -1.53 -0.57 -2.98
CA GLU A 116 -2.19 -1.88 -3.01
C GLU A 116 -3.68 -1.77 -3.39
N THR A 117 -4.34 -0.65 -3.08
CA THR A 117 -5.68 -0.39 -3.60
C THR A 117 -5.67 -0.19 -5.12
N ILE A 118 -4.62 0.40 -5.69
CA ILE A 118 -4.46 0.56 -7.14
C ILE A 118 -4.26 -0.81 -7.80
N HIS A 119 -3.47 -1.70 -7.18
CA HIS A 119 -3.35 -3.09 -7.64
C HIS A 119 -4.70 -3.81 -7.65
N SER A 120 -5.48 -3.70 -6.56
CA SER A 120 -6.83 -4.28 -6.49
C SER A 120 -7.78 -3.72 -7.55
N ARG A 121 -7.72 -2.42 -7.84
CA ARG A 121 -8.48 -1.78 -8.93
C ARG A 121 -8.06 -2.33 -10.29
N SER A 122 -6.78 -2.64 -10.48
CA SER A 122 -6.28 -3.20 -11.73
C SER A 122 -6.85 -4.58 -12.02
N TYR A 123 -7.00 -5.46 -11.02
CA TYR A 123 -7.65 -6.75 -11.23
C TYR A 123 -9.13 -6.59 -11.60
N THR A 124 -9.83 -5.62 -11.01
CA THR A 124 -11.21 -5.31 -11.41
C THR A 124 -11.28 -4.84 -12.88
N HIS A 125 -10.28 -4.07 -13.34
CA HIS A 125 -10.16 -3.64 -14.73
C HIS A 125 -9.87 -4.81 -15.69
N ILE A 126 -9.07 -5.79 -15.26
CA ILE A 126 -8.78 -7.00 -16.04
C ILE A 126 -9.99 -7.94 -16.12
N ILE A 127 -10.77 -8.08 -15.03
CA ILE A 127 -11.84 -9.08 -14.91
C ILE A 127 -13.15 -8.68 -15.63
N ARG A 128 -13.43 -7.38 -15.80
CA ARG A 128 -14.73 -6.84 -16.26
C ARG A 128 -15.12 -7.13 -17.72
#